data_AF-A0A966HXH1-F1
#
_entry.id   AF-A0A966HXH1-F1
#
_cell.length_a   1.000
_cell.length_b   1.000
_cell.length_c   1.000
_cell.angle_alpha   90.00
_cell.angle_beta   90.00
_cell.angle_gamma   90.00
#
_symmetry.space_group_name_H-M   'P 1'
#
loop_
_entity.id
_entity.type
_entity.pdbx_description
1 polymer ?
#
loop_
_entity_poly.entity_id
_entity_poly.type
_entity_poly.pdbx_seq_one_letter_code
_entity_poly.pdbx_strand_id
1 'polypeptide(L)'
;MKLREWQAKAFPLWWAKKRGIVKVVTGGGKTVFAIHCLAKYLEENKDHSIFIVVPSIALLDQWYEGLQKDFNEKNIALNGGGEHLKHLSRINISTIDSVKNIIEQFDASKTLLIVDECHKIGTEKRGEVLTNNWHATLGLSATPERDYDDNFYIIIRKILG
;
A
#
# COMPACT_ATOMS: atom_id res chain seq x y z
N MET A 1 0.84 -18.49 7.18
CA MET A 1 1.53 -18.51 5.87
C MET A 1 3.05 -18.49 6.09
N LYS A 2 3.84 -19.36 5.44
CA LYS A 2 5.31 -19.39 5.60
C LYS A 2 5.94 -18.36 4.65
N LEU A 3 6.73 -17.43 5.18
CA LEU A 3 7.44 -16.41 4.39
C LEU A 3 8.60 -17.03 3.59
N ARG A 4 8.84 -16.51 2.38
CA ARG A 4 10.07 -16.76 1.62
C ARG A 4 11.26 -16.12 2.33
N GLU A 5 12.47 -16.58 2.03
CA GLU A 5 13.70 -16.10 2.69
C GLU A 5 13.85 -14.57 2.64
N TRP A 6 13.63 -13.96 1.47
CA TRP A 6 13.73 -12.51 1.34
C TRP A 6 12.66 -11.77 2.16
N GLN A 7 11.44 -12.32 2.24
CA GLN A 7 10.34 -11.74 3.01
C GLN A 7 10.64 -11.80 4.51
N ALA A 8 11.19 -12.93 4.98
CA ALA A 8 11.61 -13.11 6.36
C ALA A 8 12.77 -12.18 6.76
N LYS A 9 13.66 -11.84 5.82
CA LYS A 9 14.72 -10.84 6.04
C LYS A 9 14.20 -9.40 5.97
N ALA A 10 13.29 -9.10 5.05
CA ALA A 10 12.77 -7.76 4.83
C ALA A 10 11.79 -7.31 5.93
N PHE A 11 10.99 -8.24 6.47
CA PHE A 11 9.97 -7.93 7.47
C PHE A 11 10.55 -7.23 8.70
N PRO A 12 11.53 -7.78 9.45
CA PRO A 12 12.04 -7.12 10.65
C PRO A 12 12.68 -5.75 10.36
N LEU A 13 13.33 -5.58 9.20
CA LEU A 13 13.94 -4.32 8.79
C LEU A 13 12.88 -3.23 8.56
N TRP A 14 11.82 -3.57 7.82
CA TRP A 14 10.70 -2.65 7.63
C TRP A 14 9.93 -2.43 8.94
N TRP A 15 9.67 -3.49 9.71
CA TRP A 15 8.89 -3.46 10.95
C TRP A 15 9.51 -2.58 12.03
N ALA A 16 10.84 -2.51 12.13
CA ALA A 16 11.53 -1.64 13.07
C ALA A 16 11.25 -0.14 12.83
N LYS A 17 10.99 0.26 11.58
CA LYS A 17 10.69 1.64 11.20
C LYS A 17 9.22 1.88 10.90
N LYS A 18 8.47 0.82 10.55
CA LYS A 18 7.12 0.83 9.97
C LYS A 18 6.98 1.77 8.77
N ARG A 19 8.10 2.08 8.12
CA ARG A 19 8.23 3.00 6.99
C ARG A 19 9.34 2.51 6.06
N GLY A 20 9.05 2.48 4.78
CA GLY A 20 10.05 2.32 3.73
C GLY A 20 9.53 1.67 2.46
N ILE A 21 10.45 1.53 1.50
CA ILE A 21 10.19 0.93 0.21
C ILE A 21 10.94 -0.40 0.10
N VAL A 22 10.20 -1.47 -0.21
CA VAL A 22 10.75 -2.79 -0.52
C VAL A 22 10.82 -2.96 -2.04
N LYS A 23 12.05 -3.13 -2.54
CA LYS A 23 12.34 -3.45 -3.94
C LYS A 23 12.52 -4.94 -4.10
N VAL A 24 11.71 -5.56 -4.95
CA VAL A 24 11.86 -6.98 -5.29
C VAL A 24 11.35 -7.23 -6.70
N VAL A 25 11.97 -8.17 -7.42
CA VAL A 25 11.57 -8.57 -8.77
C VAL A 25 10.08 -8.91 -8.88
N THR A 26 9.48 -8.72 -10.06
CA THR A 26 8.12 -9.18 -10.35
C THR A 26 8.00 -10.70 -10.11
N GLY A 27 6.82 -11.17 -9.67
CA GLY A 27 6.65 -12.56 -9.23
C GLY A 27 7.33 -12.92 -7.89
N GLY A 28 8.08 -12.00 -7.27
CA GLY A 28 8.77 -12.22 -6.00
C GLY A 28 7.86 -12.46 -4.78
N GLY A 29 6.55 -12.14 -4.89
CA GLY A 29 5.58 -12.26 -3.81
C GLY A 29 5.41 -10.97 -2.99
N LYS A 30 5.42 -9.80 -3.65
CA LYS A 30 5.22 -8.48 -3.02
C LYS A 30 3.91 -8.40 -2.24
N THR A 31 2.81 -8.77 -2.88
CA THR A 31 1.46 -8.75 -2.29
C THR A 31 1.40 -9.64 -1.04
N VAL A 32 1.98 -10.84 -1.09
CA VAL A 32 2.07 -11.75 0.06
C VAL A 32 2.82 -11.10 1.24
N PHE A 33 3.94 -10.45 0.95
CA PHE A 33 4.71 -9.74 1.97
C PHE A 33 3.89 -8.60 2.60
N ALA A 34 3.20 -7.82 1.78
CA ALA A 34 2.41 -6.70 2.25
C ALA A 34 1.16 -7.14 3.03
N ILE A 35 0.50 -8.23 2.63
CA ILE A 35 -0.59 -8.85 3.40
C ILE A 35 -0.08 -9.33 4.77
N HIS A 36 1.12 -9.91 4.83
CA HIS A 36 1.74 -10.26 6.12
C HIS A 36 1.98 -9.02 6.99
N CYS A 37 2.56 -7.96 6.42
CA CYS A 37 2.82 -6.70 7.12
C CYS A 37 1.54 -6.05 7.66
N LEU A 38 0.48 -5.96 6.85
CA LEU A 38 -0.78 -5.34 7.26
C LEU A 38 -1.53 -6.19 8.29
N ALA A 39 -1.48 -7.52 8.19
CA ALA A 39 -2.07 -8.41 9.19
C ALA A 39 -1.40 -8.18 10.55
N LYS A 40 -0.06 -8.16 10.60
CA LYS A 40 0.68 -7.84 11.83
C LYS A 40 0.39 -6.44 12.35
N TYR A 41 0.26 -5.47 11.46
CA TYR A 41 -0.10 -4.11 11.84
C TYR A 41 -1.48 -4.02 12.51
N LEU A 42 -2.49 -4.71 11.97
CA LEU A 42 -3.85 -4.74 12.51
C LEU A 42 -3.98 -5.58 13.79
N GLU A 43 -3.10 -6.56 14.00
CA GLU A 43 -2.97 -7.31 15.26
C GLU A 43 -2.47 -6.41 16.40
N GLU A 44 -1.43 -5.61 16.15
CA GLU A 44 -0.84 -4.68 17.14
C GLU A 44 -1.72 -3.43 17.37
N ASN A 45 -2.45 -2.98 16.34
CA ASN A 45 -3.20 -1.73 16.36
C ASN A 45 -4.69 -1.98 15.99
N LYS A 46 -5.51 -2.28 16.99
CA LYS A 46 -6.91 -2.73 16.79
C LYS A 46 -7.82 -1.66 16.17
N ASP A 47 -7.60 -0.40 16.50
CA ASP A 47 -8.37 0.76 16.04
C ASP A 47 -7.77 1.43 14.79
N HIS A 48 -6.72 0.86 14.19
CA HIS A 48 -6.07 1.40 13.00
C HIS A 48 -6.67 0.84 11.71
N SER A 49 -6.48 1.58 10.62
CA SER A 49 -6.95 1.22 9.27
C SER A 49 -5.80 0.97 8.30
N ILE A 50 -6.11 0.31 7.19
CA ILE A 50 -5.20 0.10 6.06
C ILE A 50 -5.71 0.88 4.85
N PHE A 51 -4.80 1.56 4.17
CA PHE A 51 -5.05 2.19 2.88
C PHE A 51 -4.08 1.66 1.82
N ILE A 52 -4.60 0.97 0.81
CA ILE A 52 -3.84 0.34 -0.27
C ILE A 52 -4.09 1.13 -1.55
N VAL A 53 -3.02 1.61 -2.18
CA VAL A 53 -3.07 2.35 -3.43
C VAL A 53 -2.41 1.53 -4.53
N VAL A 54 -3.14 1.33 -5.61
CA VAL A 54 -2.71 0.54 -6.77
C VAL A 54 -2.82 1.36 -8.07
N PRO A 55 -2.05 1.04 -9.12
CA PRO A 55 -2.06 1.84 -10.35
C PRO A 55 -3.19 1.47 -11.32
N SER A 56 -3.89 0.35 -11.14
CA SER A 56 -4.95 -0.10 -12.08
C SER A 56 -6.07 -0.88 -11.38
N ILE A 57 -7.23 -0.98 -12.03
CA ILE A 57 -8.38 -1.77 -11.57
C ILE A 57 -8.04 -3.25 -11.49
N ALA A 58 -7.33 -3.79 -12.48
CA ALA A 58 -6.90 -5.19 -12.45
C ALA A 58 -6.07 -5.53 -11.20
N LEU A 59 -5.22 -4.60 -10.72
CA LEU A 59 -4.47 -4.81 -9.48
C LEU A 59 -5.36 -4.62 -8.24
N LEU A 60 -6.33 -3.72 -8.29
CA LEU A 60 -7.33 -3.57 -7.23
C LEU A 60 -8.08 -4.90 -7.01
N ASP A 61 -8.56 -5.51 -8.09
CA ASP A 61 -9.28 -6.80 -8.04
C ASP A 61 -8.38 -7.93 -7.50
N GLN A 62 -7.13 -8.01 -7.97
CA GLN A 62 -6.15 -8.99 -7.47
C GLN A 62 -5.86 -8.83 -5.97
N TRP A 63 -5.77 -7.59 -5.49
CA TRP A 63 -5.59 -7.31 -4.07
C TRP A 63 -6.81 -7.70 -3.25
N TYR A 64 -8.02 -7.41 -3.76
CA TYR A 64 -9.26 -7.81 -3.12
C TYR A 64 -9.35 -9.33 -2.95
N GLU A 65 -9.15 -10.09 -4.03
CA GLU A 65 -9.12 -11.56 -4.01
C GLU A 65 -8.05 -12.12 -3.07
N GLY A 66 -6.88 -11.47 -3.02
CA GLY A 66 -5.80 -11.82 -2.11
C GLY A 66 -6.19 -11.66 -0.64
N LEU A 67 -6.86 -10.57 -0.30
CA LEU A 67 -7.26 -10.24 1.06
C LEU A 67 -8.46 -11.05 1.54
N GLN A 68 -9.40 -11.42 0.67
CA GLN A 68 -10.57 -12.25 1.02
C GLN A 68 -10.19 -13.62 1.62
N LYS A 69 -8.95 -14.07 1.42
CA LYS A 69 -8.43 -15.32 2.00
C LYS A 69 -8.24 -15.25 3.51
N ASP A 70 -7.92 -14.05 4.02
CA ASP A 70 -7.55 -13.83 5.43
C ASP A 70 -8.49 -12.84 6.13
N PHE A 71 -9.29 -12.06 5.39
CA PHE A 71 -10.14 -11.01 5.92
C PHE A 71 -11.59 -11.12 5.41
N ASN A 72 -12.54 -10.82 6.28
CA ASN A 72 -13.96 -10.77 5.92
C ASN A 72 -14.22 -9.62 4.94
N GLU A 73 -15.00 -9.88 3.88
CA GLU A 73 -15.39 -8.91 2.85
C GLU A 73 -15.95 -7.60 3.42
N LYS A 74 -16.72 -7.68 4.52
CA LYS A 74 -17.29 -6.49 5.18
C LYS A 74 -16.25 -5.51 5.72
N ASN A 75 -15.02 -5.98 5.92
CA ASN A 75 -13.90 -5.15 6.38
C ASN A 75 -13.09 -4.55 5.22
N ILE A 76 -13.42 -4.87 3.97
CA ILE A 76 -12.69 -4.43 2.79
C ILE A 76 -13.58 -3.51 1.95
N ALA A 77 -13.04 -2.37 1.54
CA ALA A 77 -13.70 -1.40 0.70
C ALA A 77 -12.89 -1.12 -0.57
N LEU A 78 -13.57 -0.97 -1.71
CA LEU A 78 -12.96 -0.81 -3.04
C LEU A 78 -13.34 0.54 -3.66
N ASN A 79 -12.35 1.35 -4.03
CA ASN A 79 -12.54 2.67 -4.62
C ASN A 79 -11.84 2.77 -5.98
N GLY A 80 -12.61 2.61 -7.05
CA GLY A 80 -12.10 2.68 -8.43
C GLY A 80 -13.11 2.14 -9.44
N GLY A 81 -12.90 2.42 -10.72
CA GLY A 81 -13.68 1.79 -11.80
C GLY A 81 -15.08 2.37 -11.98
N GLY A 82 -15.33 3.57 -11.42
CA GLY A 82 -16.65 4.22 -11.41
C GLY A 82 -17.37 4.11 -10.07
N GLU A 83 -16.84 3.32 -9.13
CA GLU A 83 -17.38 3.23 -7.77
C GLU A 83 -17.01 4.46 -6.94
N HIS A 84 -17.99 4.97 -6.19
CA HIS A 84 -17.83 6.08 -5.26
C HIS A 84 -18.02 5.56 -3.83
N LEU A 85 -16.91 5.39 -3.13
CA LEU A 85 -16.94 4.92 -1.75
C LEU A 85 -17.57 5.99 -0.82
N LYS A 86 -18.68 5.64 -0.16
CA LYS A 86 -19.34 6.55 0.80
C LYS A 86 -18.73 6.53 2.19
N HIS A 87 -18.20 5.38 2.61
CA HIS A 87 -17.60 5.17 3.92
C HIS A 87 -16.39 4.26 3.81
N LEU A 88 -15.35 4.56 4.57
CA LEU A 88 -14.18 3.70 4.70
C LEU A 88 -14.53 2.43 5.49
N SER A 89 -13.88 1.33 5.13
CA SER A 89 -13.81 0.10 5.91
C SER A 89 -12.48 0.00 6.66
N ARG A 90 -12.21 -1.11 7.33
CA ARG A 90 -10.93 -1.32 8.03
C ARG A 90 -9.75 -1.45 7.06
N ILE A 91 -9.99 -2.00 5.87
CA ILE A 91 -9.03 -2.11 4.77
C ILE A 91 -9.65 -1.45 3.54
N ASN A 92 -8.96 -0.49 2.94
CA ASN A 92 -9.46 0.28 1.81
C ASN A 92 -8.48 0.16 0.65
N ILE A 93 -8.96 -0.23 -0.52
CA ILE A 93 -8.16 -0.40 -1.74
C ILE A 93 -8.63 0.63 -2.74
N SER A 94 -7.72 1.45 -3.25
CA SER A 94 -8.05 2.50 -4.21
C SER A 94 -7.12 2.48 -5.40
N THR A 95 -7.66 2.71 -6.60
CA THR A 95 -6.81 3.18 -7.68
C THR A 95 -6.33 4.59 -7.38
N ILE A 96 -5.11 4.92 -7.80
CA ILE A 96 -4.51 6.24 -7.57
C ILE A 96 -5.39 7.40 -8.08
N ASP A 97 -6.06 7.24 -9.22
CA ASP A 97 -6.91 8.29 -9.81
C ASP A 97 -8.18 8.57 -8.98
N SER A 98 -8.58 7.62 -8.13
CA SER A 98 -9.77 7.71 -7.29
C SER A 98 -9.47 8.16 -5.86
N VAL A 99 -8.18 8.25 -5.47
CA VAL A 99 -7.75 8.56 -4.09
C VAL A 99 -8.34 9.88 -3.59
N LYS A 100 -8.37 10.90 -4.44
CA LYS A 100 -8.91 12.23 -4.12
C LYS A 100 -10.35 12.20 -3.57
N ASN A 101 -11.12 11.15 -3.86
CA ASN A 101 -12.50 11.02 -3.42
C ASN A 101 -12.61 10.61 -1.95
N ILE A 102 -11.56 10.00 -1.39
CA ILE A 102 -11.60 9.33 -0.08
C ILE A 102 -10.46 9.76 0.86
N ILE A 103 -9.44 10.44 0.35
CA ILE A 103 -8.21 10.75 1.10
C ILE A 103 -8.48 11.53 2.39
N GLU A 104 -9.43 12.47 2.36
CA GLU A 104 -9.80 13.31 3.50
C GLU A 104 -10.59 12.55 4.59
N GLN A 105 -11.09 11.34 4.28
CA GLN A 105 -11.82 10.52 5.24
C GLN A 105 -10.88 9.74 6.17
N PHE A 106 -9.59 9.63 5.84
CA PHE A 106 -8.63 8.86 6.64
C PHE A 106 -8.06 9.67 7.80
N ASP A 107 -8.00 9.05 8.98
CA ASP A 107 -7.08 9.47 10.03
C ASP A 107 -5.67 8.94 9.71
N ALA A 108 -4.84 9.79 9.11
CA ALA A 108 -3.48 9.40 8.73
C ALA A 108 -2.67 8.87 9.92
N SER A 109 -2.85 9.46 11.12
CA SER A 109 -2.11 9.09 12.34
C SER A 109 -2.45 7.69 12.87
N LYS A 110 -3.49 7.04 12.33
CA LYS A 110 -3.92 5.68 12.63
C LYS A 110 -3.99 4.78 11.40
N THR A 111 -3.29 5.13 10.33
CA THR A 111 -3.42 4.43 9.05
C THR A 111 -2.06 3.96 8.51
N LEU A 112 -2.00 2.69 8.11
CA LEU A 112 -0.90 2.16 7.30
C LEU A 112 -1.21 2.39 5.82
N LEU A 113 -0.42 3.24 5.16
CA LEU A 113 -0.44 3.42 3.72
C LEU A 113 0.43 2.36 3.03
N ILE A 114 -0.13 1.63 2.08
CA ILE A 114 0.57 0.69 1.21
C ILE A 114 0.46 1.20 -0.22
N VAL A 115 1.58 1.38 -0.90
CA VAL A 115 1.62 1.84 -2.29
C VAL A 115 2.24 0.74 -3.14
N ASP A 116 1.41 0.05 -3.91
CA ASP A 116 1.86 -1.01 -4.80
C ASP A 116 2.29 -0.45 -6.16
N GLU A 117 3.32 -1.06 -6.74
CA GLU A 117 4.05 -0.54 -7.90
C GLU A 117 4.30 0.97 -7.80
N CYS A 118 4.88 1.40 -6.67
CA CYS A 118 5.01 2.82 -6.36
C CYS A 118 5.76 3.60 -7.44
N HIS A 119 6.64 2.96 -8.21
CA HIS A 119 7.29 3.51 -9.41
C HIS A 119 6.32 4.03 -10.49
N LYS A 120 5.12 3.47 -10.60
CA LYS A 120 4.07 3.94 -11.53
C LYS A 120 3.26 5.11 -10.99
N ILE A 121 3.22 5.26 -9.66
CA ILE A 121 2.39 6.24 -8.95
C ILE A 121 3.17 7.55 -8.72
N GLY A 122 4.48 7.48 -8.54
CA GLY A 122 5.32 8.63 -8.20
C GLY A 122 5.65 9.62 -9.31
N THR A 123 4.77 9.79 -10.31
CA THR A 123 4.85 10.98 -11.19
C THR A 123 4.39 12.20 -10.40
N GLU A 124 4.98 13.38 -10.66
CA GLU A 124 4.92 14.54 -9.74
C GLU A 124 3.51 14.82 -9.20
N LYS A 125 2.49 14.86 -10.06
CA LYS A 125 1.11 15.19 -9.64
C LYS A 125 0.35 14.06 -8.95
N ARG A 126 0.68 12.80 -9.21
CA ARG A 126 -0.08 11.65 -8.70
C ARG A 126 0.38 11.27 -7.30
N GLY A 127 1.69 11.31 -7.03
CA GLY A 127 2.23 10.98 -5.71
C GLY A 127 1.85 11.99 -4.63
N GLU A 128 1.76 13.27 -4.99
CA GLU A 128 1.48 14.37 -4.06
C GLU A 128 0.18 14.21 -3.26
N VAL A 129 -0.86 13.62 -3.87
CA VAL A 129 -2.15 13.38 -3.19
C VAL A 129 -2.02 12.45 -1.97
N LEU A 130 -0.95 11.66 -1.91
CA LEU A 130 -0.67 10.74 -0.81
C LEU A 130 0.13 11.42 0.32
N THR A 131 0.47 12.69 0.19
CA THR A 131 1.24 13.43 1.21
C THR A 131 0.39 13.66 2.45
N ASN A 132 0.63 12.86 3.48
CA ASN A 132 0.01 12.95 4.80
C ASN A 132 0.95 12.38 5.86
N ASN A 133 0.67 12.67 7.14
CA ASN A 133 1.43 12.11 8.26
C ASN A 133 0.92 10.70 8.63
N TRP A 134 1.05 9.75 7.69
CA TRP A 134 0.61 8.37 7.87
C TRP A 134 1.31 7.71 9.05
N HIS A 135 0.63 6.92 9.86
CA HIS A 135 1.24 6.20 10.98
C HIS A 135 2.37 5.27 10.52
N ALA A 136 2.12 4.57 9.41
CA ALA A 136 3.07 3.65 8.81
C ALA A 136 2.96 3.70 7.28
N THR A 137 4.04 3.37 6.59
CA THR A 137 4.13 3.40 5.11
C THR A 137 4.87 2.19 4.57
N LEU A 138 4.35 1.59 3.51
CA LEU A 138 4.99 0.50 2.79
C LEU A 138 4.90 0.75 1.28
N GLY A 139 6.03 1.07 0.66
CA GLY A 139 6.16 1.07 -0.79
C GLY A 139 6.58 -0.29 -1.31
N LEU A 140 5.93 -0.78 -2.35
CA LEU A 140 6.32 -1.98 -3.06
C LEU A 140 6.67 -1.58 -4.50
N SER A 141 7.85 -1.98 -4.96
CA SER A 141 8.24 -1.76 -6.35
C SER A 141 8.98 -2.96 -6.91
N ALA A 142 8.74 -3.25 -8.18
CA ALA A 142 9.73 -3.97 -8.97
C ALA A 142 11.09 -3.28 -8.91
N THR A 143 12.17 -4.06 -8.90
CA THR A 143 13.50 -3.58 -9.32
C THR A 143 13.41 -3.37 -10.84
N PRO A 144 13.46 -2.14 -11.36
CA PRO A 144 13.54 -1.95 -12.80
C PRO A 144 14.94 -2.33 -13.31
N GLU A 145 15.04 -2.67 -14.59
CA GLU A 145 16.33 -2.79 -15.31
C GLU A 145 16.93 -1.43 -15.69
N ARG A 146 16.21 -0.32 -15.43
CA ARG A 146 16.66 1.05 -15.66
C ARG A 146 16.33 1.89 -14.44
N ASP A 147 17.33 2.56 -13.88
CA ASP A 147 17.14 3.51 -12.80
C ASP A 147 16.08 4.55 -13.23
N TYR A 148 14.92 4.54 -12.57
CA TYR A 148 13.90 5.57 -12.76
C TYR A 148 14.47 6.95 -12.39
N ASP A 149 13.98 7.98 -13.08
CA ASP A 149 14.32 9.39 -12.89
C ASP A 149 14.44 9.78 -11.41
N ASP A 150 15.45 10.58 -11.07
CA ASP A 150 15.73 11.04 -9.71
C ASP A 150 14.50 11.69 -9.04
N ASN A 151 13.63 12.36 -9.82
CA ASN A 151 12.40 12.99 -9.32
C ASN A 151 11.40 11.99 -8.72
N PHE A 152 11.33 10.75 -9.22
CA PHE A 152 10.47 9.71 -8.64
C PHE A 152 10.86 9.45 -7.18
N TYR A 153 12.16 9.24 -6.94
CA TYR A 153 12.66 8.94 -5.60
C TYR A 153 12.51 10.14 -4.68
N ILE A 154 12.61 11.37 -5.19
CA ILE A 154 12.47 12.57 -4.37
C ILE A 154 11.07 12.66 -3.75
N ILE A 155 10.01 12.43 -4.52
CA ILE A 155 8.62 12.58 -4.03
C ILE A 155 8.21 11.35 -3.21
N ILE A 156 8.39 10.15 -3.76
CA ILE A 156 7.89 8.94 -3.11
C ILE A 156 8.70 8.56 -1.85
N ARG A 157 10.01 8.84 -1.77
CA ARG A 157 10.75 8.64 -0.51
C ARG A 157 10.33 9.61 0.58
N LYS A 158 9.98 10.85 0.24
CA LYS A 158 9.45 11.80 1.25
C LYS A 158 8.17 11.29 1.89
N ILE A 159 7.32 10.61 1.11
CA ILE A 159 6.06 10.05 1.59
C ILE A 159 6.28 8.73 2.31
N LEU A 160 7.06 7.81 1.73
CA LEU A 160 7.13 6.42 2.17
C LEU A 160 8.32 6.09 3.08
N GLY A 161 9.33 6.96 3.17
CA GLY A 161 10.59 6.74 3.90
C GLY A 161 11.62 5.99 3.08
#